data_AF-A0A6G7XYX8-F1
#
_entry.id   AF-A0A6G7XYX8-F1
#
_cell.length_a   1.000
_cell.length_b   1.000
_cell.length_c   1.000
_cell.angle_alpha   90.00
_cell.angle_beta   90.00
_cell.angle_gamma   90.00
#
_symmetry.space_group_name_H-M   'P 1'
#
loop_
_entity.id
_entity.type
_entity.pdbx_description
1 polymer ?
#
loop_
_entity_poly.entity_id
_entity_poly.type
_entity_poly.pdbx_seq_one_letter_code
_entity_poly.pdbx_strand_id
1 'polypeptide(L)'
;MKATNHDSSTKLIDRVKTFFQSQNTQPEAEVPVKEHSPIPTIIDRTEEKIIMNILDTNSRNTSIFSKGLELVGDVNVDGNIIIEGTITGNIEINGDVTIKDEASIEGSVTAHNITLESGIIKGAVAVKDAITLSESSQIQGDIRTGKIMSSGNIVGNIQASDTVTLSSYGAVEGDIEASSISIEHGASIIGRVQIVKSHTQPSPTAMRTHIESASFDSITDFTKIVGTMDAIRPVDHE
;
A
#
# COMPACT_ATOMS: atom_id res chain seq x y z
N MET A 1 74.09 1.35 31.07
CA MET A 1 72.65 1.01 31.26
C MET A 1 71.86 2.28 31.46
N LYS A 2 70.76 2.38 30.70
CA LYS A 2 69.54 3.21 30.87
C LYS A 2 69.61 4.76 30.80
N ALA A 3 69.01 5.20 29.69
CA ALA A 3 68.29 6.44 29.40
C ALA A 3 67.42 6.99 30.54
N THR A 4 67.13 8.30 30.50
CA THR A 4 65.84 8.82 30.01
C THR A 4 65.86 10.34 29.80
N ASN A 5 65.19 10.74 28.72
CA ASN A 5 64.94 12.09 28.22
C ASN A 5 64.05 12.94 29.13
N HIS A 6 64.42 14.21 29.29
CA HIS A 6 63.56 15.36 29.63
C HIS A 6 64.43 16.57 29.23
N ASP A 7 64.07 17.46 28.32
CA ASP A 7 63.00 18.43 28.44
C ASP A 7 63.10 19.34 27.18
N SER A 8 62.22 19.19 26.20
CA SER A 8 62.22 20.03 24.99
C SER A 8 60.83 20.28 24.40
N SER A 9 59.75 20.12 25.19
CA SER A 9 58.38 20.36 24.71
C SER A 9 57.69 21.57 25.36
N THR A 10 58.35 22.30 26.25
CA THR A 10 57.69 23.33 27.09
C THR A 10 57.92 24.78 26.63
N LYS A 11 58.44 25.00 25.40
CA LYS A 11 58.66 26.35 24.85
C LYS A 11 57.91 26.68 23.54
N LEU A 12 57.05 25.79 23.05
CA LEU A 12 56.27 26.01 21.83
C LEU A 12 54.75 26.16 22.04
N ILE A 13 54.24 25.92 23.25
CA ILE A 13 52.79 25.97 23.54
C ILE A 13 52.35 27.38 23.97
N ASP A 14 53.25 28.20 24.52
CA ASP A 14 52.90 29.54 25.04
C ASP A 14 52.91 30.64 23.98
N ARG A 15 53.35 30.37 22.74
CA ARG A 15 53.35 31.37 21.66
C ARG A 15 52.16 31.27 20.70
N VAL A 16 51.37 30.21 20.79
CA VAL A 16 50.16 30.02 19.97
C VAL A 16 48.89 30.54 20.69
N LYS A 17 48.87 30.55 22.03
CA LYS A 17 47.71 31.03 22.79
C LYS A 17 47.57 32.56 22.86
N THR A 18 48.63 33.32 22.62
CA THR A 18 48.59 34.80 22.67
C THR A 18 48.11 35.44 21.36
N PHE A 19 47.95 34.65 20.27
CA PHE A 19 47.51 35.19 18.97
C PHE A 19 45.99 35.09 18.74
N PHE A 20 45.26 34.30 19.54
CA PHE A 20 43.83 34.03 19.32
C PHE A 20 42.87 34.77 20.29
N GLN A 21 43.36 35.66 21.14
CA GLN A 21 42.51 36.37 22.14
C GLN A 21 42.39 37.88 21.95
N SER A 22 42.84 38.47 20.82
CA SER A 22 42.80 39.92 20.61
C SER A 22 42.04 40.39 19.37
N GLN A 23 41.05 39.64 18.88
CA GLN A 23 40.12 40.12 17.85
C GLN A 23 38.67 40.00 18.34
N ASN A 24 38.35 40.74 19.41
CA ASN A 24 36.98 40.98 19.80
C ASN A 24 36.88 42.26 20.66
N THR A 25 36.49 43.40 20.06
CA THR A 25 35.47 44.34 20.60
C THR A 25 35.27 45.61 19.74
N GLN A 26 34.04 45.73 19.20
CA GLN A 26 33.13 46.91 19.09
C GLN A 26 33.46 48.08 18.12
N PRO A 27 32.47 48.92 17.69
CA PRO A 27 31.01 48.75 17.54
C PRO A 27 30.51 49.22 16.14
N GLU A 28 29.78 48.39 15.38
CA GLU A 28 29.26 48.80 14.06
C GLU A 28 27.79 49.24 14.16
N ALA A 29 27.50 50.44 13.65
CA ALA A 29 26.23 51.14 13.78
C ALA A 29 25.04 50.40 13.12
N GLU A 30 23.88 50.44 13.76
CA GLU A 30 22.60 50.01 13.17
C GLU A 30 22.28 50.84 11.91
N VAL A 31 22.41 50.21 10.73
CA VAL A 31 21.89 50.75 9.48
C VAL A 31 20.45 50.24 9.31
N PRO A 32 19.44 51.11 9.10
CA PRO A 32 18.05 50.71 9.08
C PRO A 32 17.76 49.83 7.85
N VAL A 33 17.22 48.63 8.09
CA VAL A 33 16.80 47.71 7.03
C VAL A 33 15.59 48.32 6.33
N LYS A 34 15.80 48.86 5.12
CA LYS A 34 14.71 49.16 4.19
C LYS A 34 14.16 47.85 3.65
N GLU A 35 12.95 47.55 4.06
CA GLU A 35 12.09 46.54 3.49
C GLU A 35 12.06 46.66 1.96
N HIS A 36 12.55 45.64 1.27
CA HIS A 36 12.30 45.43 -0.15
C HIS A 36 11.44 44.18 -0.28
N SER A 37 10.36 44.37 -1.03
CA SER A 37 9.25 43.47 -1.32
C SER A 37 9.65 42.01 -1.52
N PRO A 38 8.76 41.05 -1.19
CA PRO A 38 9.06 39.63 -1.32
C PRO A 38 9.52 39.27 -2.73
N ILE A 39 10.67 38.61 -2.79
CA ILE A 39 11.16 37.93 -3.99
C ILE A 39 10.13 36.85 -4.31
N PRO A 40 9.57 36.77 -5.53
CA PRO A 40 8.69 35.67 -5.90
C PRO A 40 9.49 34.37 -5.85
N THR A 41 9.12 33.47 -4.94
CA THR A 41 9.62 32.09 -4.93
C THR A 41 9.22 31.44 -6.25
N ILE A 42 10.19 31.27 -7.15
CA ILE A 42 10.08 30.28 -8.21
C ILE A 42 10.10 28.95 -7.47
N ILE A 43 8.93 28.35 -7.31
CA ILE A 43 8.78 26.99 -6.83
C ILE A 43 9.51 26.12 -7.84
N ASP A 44 10.74 25.74 -7.51
CA ASP A 44 11.52 24.77 -8.25
C ASP A 44 10.70 23.46 -8.24
N ARG A 45 10.23 23.04 -9.42
CA ARG A 45 9.42 21.83 -9.63
C ARG A 45 10.26 20.56 -9.47
N THR A 46 11.03 20.49 -8.39
CA THR A 46 11.94 19.39 -8.07
C THR A 46 11.65 18.82 -6.67
N GLU A 47 10.88 19.50 -5.83
CA GLU A 47 10.55 19.01 -4.47
C GLU A 47 9.21 18.22 -4.37
N GLU A 48 8.42 18.14 -5.44
CA GLU A 48 7.19 17.30 -5.44
C GLU A 48 7.48 15.79 -5.60
N LYS A 49 8.69 15.42 -6.03
CA LYS A 49 9.08 14.00 -6.19
C LYS A 49 9.46 13.33 -4.87
N ILE A 50 9.66 14.10 -3.79
CA ILE A 50 10.10 13.59 -2.48
C ILE A 50 8.90 13.21 -1.60
N ILE A 51 7.74 13.88 -1.76
CA ILE A 51 6.57 13.65 -0.90
C ILE A 51 5.75 12.41 -1.33
N MET A 52 5.83 12.00 -2.60
CA MET A 52 5.06 10.85 -3.11
C MET A 52 5.63 9.47 -2.75
N ASN A 53 6.77 9.38 -2.06
CA ASN A 53 7.31 8.12 -1.52
C ASN A 53 6.98 7.88 -0.04
N ILE A 54 6.27 8.80 0.63
CA ILE A 54 5.99 8.72 2.08
C ILE A 54 4.57 8.15 2.38
N LEU A 55 3.72 8.00 1.35
CA LEU A 55 2.39 7.38 1.51
C LEU A 55 2.39 5.85 1.36
N ASP A 56 3.52 5.22 1.08
CA ASP A 56 3.73 3.79 1.38
C ASP A 56 4.19 3.67 2.84
N THR A 57 3.35 4.08 3.78
CA THR A 57 3.58 3.99 5.24
C THR A 57 3.46 2.54 5.76
N ASN A 58 3.79 1.56 4.91
CA ASN A 58 3.93 0.16 5.27
C ASN A 58 5.19 -0.43 4.63
N SER A 59 6.31 0.30 4.73
CA SER A 59 7.65 -0.27 4.51
C SER A 59 7.98 -1.23 5.65
N ARG A 60 7.26 -2.37 5.70
CA ARG A 60 7.68 -3.53 6.48
C ARG A 60 9.04 -3.96 5.97
N ASN A 61 9.98 -4.22 6.89
CA ASN A 61 11.27 -4.77 6.53
C ASN A 61 11.04 -6.04 5.68
N THR A 62 11.69 -6.10 4.52
CA THR A 62 11.66 -7.29 3.68
C THR A 62 12.82 -8.19 4.06
N SER A 63 12.50 -9.38 4.58
CA SER A 63 13.49 -10.44 4.77
C SER A 63 13.66 -11.22 3.47
N ILE A 64 14.87 -11.66 3.16
CA ILE A 64 15.15 -12.47 1.96
C ILE A 64 15.74 -13.80 2.40
N PHE A 65 15.08 -14.88 2.01
CA PHE A 65 15.55 -16.25 2.19
C PHE A 65 16.14 -16.74 0.87
N SER A 66 17.43 -16.47 0.69
CA SER A 66 18.13 -16.69 -0.57
C SER A 66 18.25 -18.16 -0.97
N LYS A 67 18.38 -18.39 -2.27
CA LYS A 67 18.62 -19.71 -2.85
C LYS A 67 19.86 -20.38 -2.24
N GLY A 68 19.74 -21.68 -1.93
CA GLY A 68 20.81 -22.48 -1.31
C GLY A 68 20.76 -22.51 0.23
N LEU A 69 19.83 -21.77 0.84
CA LEU A 69 19.48 -21.95 2.25
C LEU A 69 18.40 -23.03 2.39
N GLU A 70 18.61 -23.92 3.35
CA GLU A 70 17.62 -24.90 3.79
C GLU A 70 17.28 -24.60 5.25
N LEU A 71 16.00 -24.34 5.52
CA LEU A 71 15.51 -24.10 6.88
C LEU A 71 14.60 -25.25 7.28
N VAL A 72 14.94 -25.89 8.41
CA VAL A 72 14.12 -26.93 9.02
C VAL A 72 13.65 -26.46 10.40
N GLY A 73 12.33 -26.36 10.58
CA GLY A 73 11.71 -25.89 11.81
C GLY A 73 10.62 -24.84 11.58
N ASP A 74 10.18 -24.22 12.66
CA ASP A 74 9.13 -23.19 12.60
C ASP A 74 9.73 -21.81 12.27
N VAL A 75 9.08 -21.09 11.36
CA VAL A 75 9.49 -19.76 10.90
C VAL A 75 8.40 -18.77 11.29
N ASN A 76 8.76 -17.75 12.07
CA ASN A 76 7.87 -16.63 12.36
C ASN A 76 8.49 -15.33 11.84
N VAL A 77 7.75 -14.59 11.02
CA VAL A 77 8.21 -13.33 10.43
C VAL A 77 7.16 -12.25 10.64
N ASP A 78 7.57 -11.14 11.25
CA ASP A 78 6.78 -9.93 11.31
C ASP A 78 7.29 -8.96 10.24
N GLY A 79 6.55 -8.86 9.14
CA GLY A 79 6.99 -8.12 7.96
C GLY A 79 6.83 -8.90 6.67
N ASN A 80 7.46 -8.38 5.61
CA ASN A 80 7.41 -9.00 4.29
C ASN A 80 8.58 -9.98 4.15
N ILE A 81 8.40 -11.05 3.38
CA ILE A 81 9.47 -12.00 3.09
C ILE A 81 9.48 -12.41 1.63
N ILE A 82 10.68 -12.54 1.09
CA ILE A 82 10.95 -13.12 -0.22
C ILE A 82 11.64 -14.47 0.00
N ILE A 83 11.11 -15.54 -0.58
CA ILE A 83 11.62 -16.90 -0.43
C ILE A 83 12.11 -17.41 -1.79
N GLU A 84 13.39 -17.75 -1.86
CA GLU A 84 14.12 -18.28 -3.03
C GLU A 84 14.73 -19.67 -2.73
N GLY A 85 14.63 -20.15 -1.49
CA GLY A 85 15.26 -21.39 -1.00
C GLY A 85 14.26 -22.48 -0.61
N THR A 86 14.73 -23.44 0.20
CA THR A 86 13.91 -24.56 0.69
C THR A 86 13.55 -24.37 2.15
N ILE A 87 12.27 -24.52 2.50
CA ILE A 87 11.78 -24.44 3.87
C ILE A 87 10.95 -25.68 4.19
N THR A 88 11.23 -26.30 5.33
CA THR A 88 10.50 -27.46 5.85
C THR A 88 10.05 -27.19 7.28
N GLY A 89 8.74 -27.02 7.50
CA GLY A 89 8.15 -26.75 8.80
C GLY A 89 6.97 -25.78 8.73
N ASN A 90 6.52 -25.27 9.88
CA ASN A 90 5.39 -24.33 9.92
C ASN A 90 5.89 -22.90 9.72
N ILE A 91 5.22 -22.17 8.84
CA ILE A 91 5.58 -20.80 8.48
C ILE A 91 4.42 -19.90 8.86
N GLU A 92 4.66 -18.94 9.74
CA GLU A 92 3.71 -17.90 10.13
C GLU A 92 4.31 -16.53 9.77
N ILE A 93 3.65 -15.81 8.87
CA ILE A 93 4.12 -14.52 8.37
C ILE A 93 3.02 -13.48 8.56
N ASN A 94 3.30 -12.45 9.34
CA ASN A 94 2.42 -11.30 9.55
C ASN A 94 2.69 -10.22 8.48
N GLY A 95 2.48 -10.57 7.23
CA GLY A 95 2.75 -9.69 6.09
C GLY A 95 2.63 -10.39 4.75
N ASP A 96 3.33 -9.83 3.76
CA ASP A 96 3.27 -10.30 2.38
C ASP A 96 4.42 -11.26 2.09
N VAL A 97 4.12 -12.33 1.37
CA VAL A 97 5.06 -13.38 1.02
C VAL A 97 5.21 -13.42 -0.48
N THR A 98 6.45 -13.34 -0.96
CA THR A 98 6.78 -13.53 -2.37
C THR A 98 7.67 -14.74 -2.53
N ILE A 99 7.24 -15.70 -3.35
CA ILE A 99 7.97 -16.96 -3.58
C ILE A 99 8.40 -16.99 -5.03
N LYS A 100 9.70 -17.12 -5.26
CA LYS A 100 10.33 -17.03 -6.58
C LYS A 100 11.54 -17.98 -6.67
N ASP A 101 12.18 -18.02 -7.84
CA ASP A 101 13.42 -18.77 -8.09
C ASP A 101 13.35 -20.30 -7.83
N GLU A 102 12.18 -20.91 -8.06
CA GLU A 102 11.91 -22.34 -7.85
C GLU A 102 12.00 -22.78 -6.38
N ALA A 103 11.64 -21.89 -5.45
CA ALA A 103 11.58 -22.18 -4.03
C ALA A 103 10.65 -23.37 -3.72
N SER A 104 11.03 -24.18 -2.73
CA SER A 104 10.27 -25.37 -2.30
C SER A 104 9.89 -25.23 -0.83
N ILE A 105 8.60 -25.23 -0.56
CA ILE A 105 8.07 -25.11 0.80
C ILE A 105 7.29 -26.38 1.13
N GLU A 106 7.67 -27.04 2.22
CA GLU A 106 6.97 -28.21 2.74
C GLU A 106 6.50 -27.95 4.18
N GLY A 107 5.18 -27.84 4.36
CA GLY A 107 4.57 -27.59 5.66
C GLY A 107 3.34 -26.69 5.60
N SER A 108 2.93 -26.18 6.76
CA SER A 108 1.77 -25.29 6.87
C SER A 108 2.20 -23.85 6.72
N VAL A 109 1.62 -23.11 5.78
CA VAL A 109 1.96 -21.71 5.50
C VAL A 109 0.78 -20.81 5.87
N THR A 110 1.00 -19.86 6.76
CA THR A 110 0.02 -18.83 7.14
C THR A 110 0.54 -17.44 6.81
N ALA A 111 -0.22 -16.65 6.05
CA ALA A 111 0.18 -15.30 5.63
C ALA A 111 -1.01 -14.35 5.43
N HIS A 112 -0.75 -13.06 5.19
CA HIS A 112 -1.79 -12.12 4.79
C HIS A 112 -2.02 -12.13 3.28
N ASN A 113 -0.93 -12.01 2.52
CA ASN A 113 -0.94 -12.13 1.07
C ASN A 113 0.19 -13.06 0.63
N ILE A 114 -0.07 -13.87 -0.40
CA ILE A 114 0.95 -14.72 -1.03
C ILE A 114 0.98 -14.43 -2.52
N THR A 115 2.18 -14.13 -3.02
CA THR A 115 2.48 -14.06 -4.45
C THR A 115 3.46 -15.17 -4.80
N LEU A 116 3.00 -16.14 -5.57
CA LEU A 116 3.83 -17.22 -6.11
C LEU A 116 4.18 -16.89 -7.56
N GLU A 117 5.44 -16.52 -7.82
CA GLU A 117 5.94 -16.37 -9.18
C GLU A 117 6.47 -17.69 -9.74
N SER A 118 7.31 -18.38 -8.97
CA SER A 118 7.90 -19.67 -9.36
C SER A 118 8.28 -20.45 -8.12
N GLY A 119 7.73 -21.65 -7.98
CA GLY A 119 7.99 -22.50 -6.81
C GLY A 119 6.90 -23.55 -6.59
N ILE A 120 7.15 -24.39 -5.60
CA ILE A 120 6.26 -25.48 -5.20
C ILE A 120 5.96 -25.35 -3.71
N ILE A 121 4.68 -25.30 -3.36
CA ILE A 121 4.21 -25.43 -1.97
C ILE A 121 3.55 -26.79 -1.80
N LYS A 122 3.99 -27.56 -0.81
CA LYS A 122 3.40 -28.82 -0.38
C LYS A 122 2.91 -28.69 1.05
N GLY A 123 1.60 -28.69 1.24
CA GLY A 123 0.97 -28.60 2.56
C GLY A 123 -0.22 -27.67 2.59
N ALA A 124 -0.67 -27.36 3.80
CA ALA A 124 -1.84 -26.50 4.00
C ALA A 124 -1.46 -25.02 3.88
N VAL A 125 -2.21 -24.27 3.08
CA VAL A 125 -1.98 -22.83 2.86
C VAL A 125 -3.18 -22.05 3.39
N ALA A 126 -2.95 -21.16 4.36
CA ALA A 126 -3.97 -20.32 4.97
C ALA A 126 -3.61 -18.84 4.78
N VAL A 127 -4.41 -18.13 3.99
CA VAL A 127 -4.18 -16.73 3.64
C VAL A 127 -5.39 -15.91 4.02
N LYS A 128 -5.18 -14.71 4.55
CA LYS A 128 -6.30 -13.86 5.00
C LYS A 128 -6.94 -13.08 3.86
N ASP A 129 -6.12 -12.49 2.99
CA ASP A 129 -6.60 -11.55 1.97
C ASP A 129 -6.61 -12.20 0.57
N ALA A 130 -5.43 -12.29 -0.08
CA ALA A 130 -5.34 -12.75 -1.46
C ALA A 130 -4.13 -13.64 -1.74
N ILE A 131 -4.34 -14.62 -2.63
CA ILE A 131 -3.29 -15.46 -3.22
C ILE A 131 -3.23 -15.18 -4.72
N THR A 132 -2.03 -14.94 -5.24
CA THR A 132 -1.77 -14.84 -6.68
C THR A 132 -0.76 -15.91 -7.07
N LEU A 133 -1.10 -16.78 -8.02
CA LEU A 133 -0.20 -17.78 -8.58
C LEU A 133 0.07 -17.48 -10.06
N SER A 134 1.34 -17.47 -10.41
CA SER A 134 1.82 -17.43 -11.80
C SER A 134 1.82 -18.83 -12.45
N GLU A 135 2.03 -18.88 -13.76
CA GLU A 135 2.03 -20.12 -14.55
C GLU A 135 3.05 -21.18 -14.09
N SER A 136 4.22 -20.75 -13.62
CA SER A 136 5.30 -21.63 -13.14
C SER A 136 5.11 -22.09 -11.69
N SER A 137 3.96 -21.82 -11.09
CA SER A 137 3.69 -22.11 -9.68
C SER A 137 2.87 -23.37 -9.50
N GLN A 138 3.21 -24.15 -8.48
CA GLN A 138 2.48 -25.36 -8.12
C GLN A 138 2.13 -25.37 -6.63
N ILE A 139 0.88 -25.67 -6.31
CA ILE A 139 0.44 -25.88 -4.93
C ILE A 139 -0.17 -27.28 -4.81
N GLN A 140 0.30 -28.06 -3.86
CA GLN A 140 -0.24 -29.36 -3.51
C GLN A 140 -0.71 -29.34 -2.05
N GLY A 141 -2.02 -29.31 -1.84
CA GLY A 141 -2.64 -29.30 -0.51
C GLY A 141 -3.92 -28.48 -0.43
N ASP A 142 -4.46 -28.36 0.78
CA ASP A 142 -5.68 -27.60 1.03
C ASP A 142 -5.36 -26.10 1.15
N ILE A 143 -6.13 -25.28 0.41
CA ILE A 143 -5.98 -23.83 0.38
C ILE A 143 -7.19 -23.18 1.04
N ARG A 144 -6.96 -22.29 2.00
CA ARG A 144 -7.96 -21.40 2.58
C ARG A 144 -7.57 -19.95 2.32
N THR A 145 -8.44 -19.18 1.68
CA THR A 145 -8.15 -17.78 1.36
C THR A 145 -9.41 -16.93 1.25
N GLY A 146 -9.27 -15.60 1.27
CA GLY A 146 -10.34 -14.69 0.88
C GLY A 146 -10.57 -14.72 -0.62
N LYS A 147 -9.53 -14.33 -1.36
CA LYS A 147 -9.49 -14.29 -2.82
C LYS A 147 -8.33 -15.12 -3.36
N ILE A 148 -8.52 -15.74 -4.52
CA ILE A 148 -7.44 -16.42 -5.25
C ILE A 148 -7.49 -16.05 -6.72
N MET A 149 -6.31 -15.78 -7.29
CA MET A 149 -6.08 -15.65 -8.71
C MET A 149 -5.00 -16.63 -9.12
N SER A 150 -5.35 -17.65 -9.91
CA SER A 150 -4.41 -18.70 -10.28
C SER A 150 -4.25 -18.81 -11.79
N SER A 151 -2.99 -18.69 -12.24
CA SER A 151 -2.53 -19.05 -13.58
C SER A 151 -1.71 -20.35 -13.59
N GLY A 152 -1.46 -20.96 -12.42
CA GLY A 152 -0.62 -22.14 -12.24
C GLY A 152 -1.40 -23.42 -11.98
N ASN A 153 -0.70 -24.47 -11.51
CA ASN A 153 -1.30 -25.76 -11.20
C ASN A 153 -1.60 -25.92 -9.70
N ILE A 154 -2.82 -26.31 -9.37
CA ILE A 154 -3.26 -26.56 -7.99
C ILE A 154 -3.82 -27.96 -7.90
N VAL A 155 -3.28 -28.77 -6.98
CA VAL A 155 -3.78 -30.11 -6.66
C VAL A 155 -4.21 -30.14 -5.21
N GLY A 156 -5.52 -30.13 -4.97
CA GLY A 156 -6.10 -30.08 -3.62
C GLY A 156 -7.40 -29.29 -3.55
N ASN A 157 -7.96 -29.18 -2.34
CA ASN A 157 -9.23 -28.50 -2.14
C ASN A 157 -9.02 -27.00 -1.93
N ILE A 158 -9.87 -26.18 -2.53
CA ILE A 158 -9.83 -24.72 -2.40
C ILE A 158 -11.07 -24.25 -1.66
N GLN A 159 -10.88 -23.57 -0.54
CA GLN A 159 -11.92 -22.88 0.21
C GLN A 159 -11.66 -21.37 0.14
N ALA A 160 -12.38 -20.68 -0.74
CA ALA A 160 -12.30 -19.24 -0.89
C ALA A 160 -13.55 -18.57 -0.28
N SER A 161 -13.40 -17.57 0.58
CA SER A 161 -14.58 -16.89 1.13
C SER A 161 -15.27 -15.98 0.12
N ASP A 162 -14.50 -15.37 -0.79
CA ASP A 162 -15.02 -14.45 -1.82
C ASP A 162 -14.93 -15.05 -3.22
N THR A 163 -13.87 -14.74 -3.95
CA THR A 163 -13.78 -14.97 -5.40
C THR A 163 -12.59 -15.85 -5.75
N VAL A 164 -12.85 -16.84 -6.60
CA VAL A 164 -11.84 -17.65 -7.28
C VAL A 164 -11.74 -17.19 -8.73
N THR A 165 -10.61 -16.65 -9.13
CA THR A 165 -10.30 -16.33 -10.52
C THR A 165 -9.28 -17.31 -11.05
N LEU A 166 -9.64 -18.08 -12.07
CA LEU A 166 -8.71 -18.92 -12.80
C LEU A 166 -8.37 -18.22 -14.10
N SER A 167 -7.12 -17.79 -14.21
CA SER A 167 -6.58 -17.12 -15.38
C SER A 167 -6.16 -18.13 -16.44
N SER A 168 -5.74 -17.64 -17.60
CA SER A 168 -5.20 -18.49 -18.68
C SER A 168 -4.12 -19.45 -18.14
N TYR A 169 -4.18 -20.73 -18.53
CA TYR A 169 -3.33 -21.83 -18.05
C TYR A 169 -3.53 -22.31 -16.61
N GLY A 170 -4.44 -21.69 -15.83
CA GLY A 170 -4.79 -22.15 -14.50
C GLY A 170 -5.41 -23.54 -14.54
N ALA A 171 -4.78 -24.51 -13.87
CA ALA A 171 -5.27 -25.87 -13.74
C ALA A 171 -5.57 -26.17 -12.27
N VAL A 172 -6.79 -26.63 -11.98
CA VAL A 172 -7.18 -27.05 -10.63
C VAL A 172 -7.68 -28.49 -10.67
N GLU A 173 -7.05 -29.36 -9.91
CA GLU A 173 -7.48 -30.73 -9.67
C GLU A 173 -7.89 -30.88 -8.20
N GLY A 174 -9.19 -30.89 -7.94
CA GLY A 174 -9.76 -30.95 -6.59
C GLY A 174 -11.10 -30.23 -6.47
N ASP A 175 -11.63 -30.20 -5.25
CA ASP A 175 -12.92 -29.56 -4.98
C ASP A 175 -12.74 -28.07 -4.66
N ILE A 176 -13.60 -27.22 -5.24
CA ILE A 176 -13.59 -25.77 -5.05
C ILE A 176 -14.89 -25.35 -4.37
N GLU A 177 -14.77 -24.64 -3.25
CA GLU A 177 -15.85 -23.96 -2.54
C GLU A 177 -15.59 -22.46 -2.53
N ALA A 178 -16.49 -21.66 -3.11
CA ALA A 178 -16.31 -20.21 -3.22
C ALA A 178 -17.64 -19.43 -3.28
N SER A 179 -17.65 -18.14 -2.95
CA SER A 179 -18.85 -17.29 -3.16
C SER A 179 -19.06 -16.93 -4.62
N SER A 180 -17.98 -16.77 -5.39
CA SER A 180 -17.98 -16.47 -6.81
C SER A 180 -16.79 -17.14 -7.50
N ILE A 181 -16.97 -17.54 -8.76
CA ILE A 181 -15.91 -18.10 -9.59
C ILE A 181 -15.89 -17.42 -10.95
N SER A 182 -14.71 -17.07 -11.42
CA SER A 182 -14.44 -16.53 -12.75
C SER A 182 -13.37 -17.38 -13.42
N ILE A 183 -13.61 -17.78 -14.66
CA ILE A 183 -12.75 -18.70 -15.41
C ILE A 183 -12.41 -18.04 -16.74
N GLU A 184 -11.13 -17.82 -17.01
CA GLU A 184 -10.62 -17.31 -18.28
C GLU A 184 -10.39 -18.45 -19.30
N HIS A 185 -10.17 -18.07 -20.56
CA HIS A 185 -9.90 -19.03 -21.63
C HIS A 185 -8.61 -19.82 -21.36
N GLY A 186 -8.67 -21.14 -21.51
CA GLY A 186 -7.52 -22.03 -21.31
C GLY A 186 -7.31 -22.51 -19.87
N ALA A 187 -8.13 -22.05 -18.91
CA ALA A 187 -8.18 -22.64 -17.58
C ALA A 187 -8.92 -24.00 -17.60
N SER A 188 -8.47 -24.95 -16.80
CA SER A 188 -9.05 -26.29 -16.67
C SER A 188 -9.36 -26.59 -15.20
N ILE A 189 -10.52 -27.18 -14.95
CA ILE A 189 -10.95 -27.60 -13.61
C ILE A 189 -11.37 -29.06 -13.68
N ILE A 190 -10.80 -29.89 -12.82
CA ILE A 190 -11.15 -31.30 -12.64
C ILE A 190 -11.53 -31.51 -11.18
N GLY A 191 -12.84 -31.57 -10.92
CA GLY A 191 -13.35 -31.80 -9.57
C GLY A 191 -14.75 -31.21 -9.38
N ARG A 192 -15.20 -31.14 -8.13
CA ARG A 192 -16.50 -30.55 -7.81
C ARG A 192 -16.34 -29.05 -7.53
N VAL A 193 -17.19 -28.24 -8.14
CA VAL A 193 -17.32 -26.82 -7.80
C VAL A 193 -18.63 -26.57 -7.05
N GLN A 194 -18.54 -25.94 -5.88
CA GLN A 194 -19.68 -25.52 -5.07
C GLN A 194 -19.63 -24.01 -4.86
N ILE A 195 -20.70 -23.31 -5.26
CA ILE A 195 -20.81 -21.86 -5.09
C ILE A 195 -21.68 -21.58 -3.86
N VAL A 196 -21.07 -21.08 -2.79
CA VAL A 196 -21.71 -20.81 -1.49
C VAL A 196 -21.86 -19.30 -1.34
N LYS A 197 -23.06 -18.77 -1.57
CA LYS A 197 -23.32 -17.33 -1.47
C LYS A 197 -23.19 -16.84 -0.03
N SER A 198 -22.14 -16.10 0.30
CA SER A 198 -22.12 -15.24 1.49
C SER A 198 -22.89 -13.94 1.16
N HIS A 199 -24.13 -13.85 1.63
CA HIS A 199 -25.01 -12.71 1.34
C HIS A 199 -24.59 -11.47 2.14
N THR A 200 -23.60 -10.72 1.66
CA THR A 200 -23.40 -9.31 2.06
C THR A 200 -23.57 -8.43 0.83
N GLN A 201 -24.83 -8.19 0.46
CA GLN A 201 -25.16 -7.01 -0.34
C GLN A 201 -24.81 -5.77 0.49
N PRO A 202 -24.00 -4.82 -0.01
CA PRO A 202 -24.10 -3.46 0.50
C PRO A 202 -25.52 -2.99 0.17
N SER A 203 -26.39 -2.96 1.19
CA SER A 203 -27.70 -2.34 1.10
C SER A 203 -27.49 -0.87 0.68
N PRO A 204 -28.13 -0.39 -0.40
CA PRO A 204 -28.22 1.04 -0.66
C PRO A 204 -29.12 1.65 0.43
N THR A 205 -28.56 1.95 1.60
CA THR A 205 -29.28 2.63 2.67
C THR A 205 -29.35 4.12 2.37
N ALA A 206 -30.50 4.50 1.81
CA ALA A 206 -31.22 5.76 2.02
C ALA A 206 -30.50 7.10 1.70
N MET A 207 -30.61 7.54 0.44
CA MET A 207 -30.94 8.95 0.16
C MET A 207 -32.45 9.05 -0.10
N ARG A 208 -33.24 9.05 0.97
CA ARG A 208 -34.60 9.60 0.94
C ARG A 208 -34.57 10.82 1.85
N THR A 209 -34.06 11.92 1.33
CA THR A 209 -34.17 13.21 2.02
C THR A 209 -35.66 13.49 2.20
N HIS A 210 -36.06 13.61 3.47
CA HIS A 210 -37.32 14.18 3.89
C HIS A 210 -37.56 15.48 3.09
N ILE A 211 -38.53 15.47 2.17
CA ILE A 211 -39.21 16.70 1.81
C ILE A 211 -40.27 16.84 2.89
N GLU A 212 -39.95 17.67 3.88
CA GLU A 212 -40.91 18.17 4.84
C GLU A 212 -42.09 18.76 4.06
N SER A 213 -43.27 18.21 4.31
CA SER A 213 -44.54 18.64 3.74
C SER A 213 -44.87 20.06 4.23
N ALA A 214 -44.34 21.07 3.54
CA ALA A 214 -44.98 22.37 3.50
C ALA A 214 -46.17 22.25 2.55
N SER A 215 -47.35 22.19 3.17
CA SER A 215 -48.67 22.39 2.60
C SER A 215 -48.67 23.36 1.41
N PHE A 216 -49.02 22.83 0.24
CA PHE A 216 -49.44 23.59 -0.93
C PHE A 216 -50.86 24.08 -0.69
N ASP A 217 -51.00 25.26 -0.10
CA ASP A 217 -52.21 26.08 -0.27
C ASP A 217 -51.81 27.42 -0.89
N SER A 218 -52.51 27.75 -1.97
CA SER A 218 -52.56 29.05 -2.65
C SER A 218 -51.45 29.38 -3.68
N ILE A 219 -51.63 28.84 -4.89
CA ILE A 219 -51.34 29.61 -6.10
C ILE A 219 -52.52 30.58 -6.26
N THR A 220 -52.34 31.87 -5.99
CA THR A 220 -52.97 33.02 -6.69
C THR A 220 -52.50 34.31 -6.01
N ASP A 221 -51.36 34.89 -6.42
CA ASP A 221 -51.20 36.36 -6.44
C ASP A 221 -49.96 36.78 -7.26
N PHE A 222 -50.03 36.61 -8.59
CA PHE A 222 -49.01 37.12 -9.52
C PHE A 222 -49.24 38.60 -9.92
N THR A 223 -50.13 39.34 -9.23
CA THR A 223 -50.54 40.70 -9.62
C THR A 223 -49.91 41.81 -8.76
N LYS A 224 -48.89 41.53 -7.93
CA LYS A 224 -48.32 42.52 -7.00
C LYS A 224 -46.84 42.88 -7.17
N ILE A 225 -46.21 42.49 -8.28
CA ILE A 225 -44.78 42.80 -8.57
C ILE A 225 -44.59 43.65 -9.84
N VAL A 226 -45.65 44.28 -10.36
CA VAL A 226 -45.52 45.30 -11.42
C VAL A 226 -46.45 46.47 -11.12
N GLY A 227 -45.95 47.45 -10.36
CA GLY A 227 -46.79 48.56 -9.92
C GLY A 227 -46.00 49.67 -9.23
N THR A 228 -45.10 50.32 -9.96
CA THR A 228 -44.85 51.78 -9.92
C THR A 228 -43.83 52.13 -11.00
N MET A 229 -44.31 52.42 -12.21
CA MET A 229 -43.58 53.31 -13.10
C MET A 229 -44.60 54.14 -13.86
N ASP A 230 -44.62 55.40 -13.47
CA ASP A 230 -45.55 56.45 -13.81
C ASP A 230 -45.33 56.95 -15.25
N ALA A 231 -46.43 57.38 -15.85
CA ALA A 231 -46.62 58.23 -17.02
C ALA A 231 -45.45 58.51 -18.01
N ILE A 232 -45.61 58.04 -19.26
CA ILE A 232 -45.25 58.82 -20.45
C ILE A 232 -46.43 58.80 -21.44
N ARG A 233 -46.88 60.00 -21.81
CA ARG A 233 -48.05 60.29 -22.66
C ARG A 233 -47.89 59.76 -24.10
N PRO A 234 -48.99 59.47 -24.82
CA PRO A 234 -48.94 59.13 -26.24
C PRO A 234 -48.56 60.36 -27.07
N VAL A 235 -47.69 60.16 -28.07
CA VAL A 235 -47.50 61.10 -29.18
C VAL A 235 -48.34 60.56 -30.33
N ASP A 236 -49.35 61.34 -30.70
CA ASP A 236 -50.28 61.04 -31.80
C ASP A 236 -49.56 60.91 -33.15
N HIS A 237 -50.12 60.04 -33.99
CA HIS A 237 -49.80 59.93 -35.40
C HIS A 237 -50.43 61.09 -36.18
N GLU A 238 -49.63 61.73 -37.05
CA GLU A 238 -50.06 62.14 -38.39
C GLU A 238 -48.90 61.92 -39.37
#